data_AF-A0A4V3XBI9-F1
#
_entry.id   AF-A0A4V3XBI9-F1
#
_cell.length_a   1.000
_cell.length_b   1.000
_cell.length_c   1.000
_cell.angle_alpha   90.00
_cell.angle_beta   90.00
_cell.angle_gamma   90.00
#
_symmetry.space_group_name_H-M   'P 1'
#
loop_
_entity.id
_entity.type
_entity.pdbx_description
1 polymer ?
#
loop_
_entity_poly.entity_id
_entity_poly.type
_entity_poly.pdbx_seq_one_letter_code
_entity_poly.pdbx_strand_id
1 'polypeptide(L)'
;MNTFLTSVLCAVLLSHVTTAAPAASSSAASSSIIHGGSGTSIASAASATPTVPYASNNPNGIMWNPDSDSGLEPQPIRGSLGATILGPQNVAIDIQNPDILAPPTTDSGTVGNAKWPMSLSSNRLQTGGWARQQNVAILPMATQMAGVNMRLEAGAVRELHWHQTAEWAYVLSGYTQVSSVDQDGRNYLATVGPGDLWYFPAGVPHSLQATAESTNGTEFLLVFPDGDFSEDSTFMLTDWTAHIPKEVLAKNFQVDISAFDNIPATELYIFPSGGSVKIADSTTFNVSTQIAVAEVTVAPGAMRELHWHPTQDEWGYFLEGQGRITLFASSGNARTYNYQAGDVSYIPATYGHYVENTGNTTLKFLEIFNTDRFQDISLGQWLALTPPALVQAHLQLSDEVMSHLNKTKQIVVGPAPTQAA
;
A
#
# COMPACT_ATOMS: atom_id res chain seq x y z
N MET A 1 47.43 -14.04 35.36
CA MET A 1 46.59 -13.34 36.35
C MET A 1 45.17 -13.34 35.78
N ASN A 2 44.42 -14.43 35.92
CA ASN A 2 43.49 -14.78 37.04
C ASN A 2 42.45 -13.66 37.26
N THR A 3 41.13 -13.87 37.14
CA THR A 3 40.34 -15.09 37.37
C THR A 3 39.01 -15.10 36.59
N PHE A 4 38.68 -16.29 36.12
CA PHE A 4 37.47 -16.77 35.43
C PHE A 4 36.70 -17.71 36.39
N LEU A 5 35.40 -17.92 36.16
CA LEU A 5 34.55 -19.09 36.52
C LEU A 5 34.13 -19.37 37.99
N THR A 6 32.81 -19.38 38.25
CA THR A 6 31.94 -20.50 38.74
C THR A 6 30.53 -19.93 39.05
N SER A 7 29.39 -20.51 38.64
CA SER A 7 28.90 -21.86 38.95
C SER A 7 27.80 -22.33 37.98
N VAL A 8 27.89 -23.59 37.55
CA VAL A 8 26.82 -24.38 36.92
C VAL A 8 26.78 -25.74 37.62
N LEU A 9 25.57 -26.30 37.73
CA LEU A 9 25.23 -27.71 37.99
C LEU A 9 25.14 -28.19 39.46
N CYS A 10 23.90 -28.38 39.94
CA CYS A 10 23.52 -29.54 40.75
C CYS A 10 22.07 -29.91 40.43
N ALA A 11 21.90 -30.98 39.64
CA ALA A 11 20.64 -31.68 39.44
C ALA A 11 20.83 -33.14 39.89
N VAL A 12 19.69 -33.77 40.22
CA VAL A 12 19.45 -35.20 40.48
C VAL A 12 19.60 -35.65 41.93
N LEU A 13 18.45 -35.83 42.61
CA LEU A 13 18.02 -37.07 43.27
C LEU A 13 16.71 -36.82 44.03
N LEU A 14 15.56 -37.27 43.48
CA LEU A 14 14.48 -37.94 44.24
C LEU A 14 13.34 -38.32 43.28
N SER A 15 13.30 -39.62 42.97
CA SER A 15 12.23 -40.32 42.27
C SER A 15 11.26 -40.97 43.27
N HIS A 16 10.04 -41.23 42.77
CA HIS A 16 9.01 -42.16 43.26
C HIS A 16 8.05 -41.67 44.35
N VAL A 17 6.84 -41.28 43.93
CA VAL A 17 5.59 -42.01 44.27
C VAL A 17 4.58 -41.83 43.14
N THR A 18 4.27 -42.91 42.42
CA THR A 18 3.09 -43.07 41.57
C THR A 18 2.05 -43.89 42.34
N THR A 19 0.81 -43.41 42.44
CA THR A 19 -0.32 -44.23 42.89
C THR A 19 -1.36 -44.29 41.78
N ALA A 20 -1.45 -45.46 41.15
CA ALA A 20 -2.53 -45.85 40.26
C ALA A 20 -3.77 -46.24 41.08
N ALA A 21 -4.96 -45.92 40.57
CA ALA A 21 -6.24 -46.44 41.04
C ALA A 21 -7.01 -47.04 39.84
N PRO A 22 -7.88 -48.05 40.08
CA PRO A 22 -8.02 -49.19 39.18
C PRO A 22 -9.05 -49.01 38.06
N ALA A 23 -8.86 -49.77 37.00
CA ALA A 23 -9.87 -50.04 35.98
C ALA A 23 -10.95 -50.98 36.52
N ALA A 24 -12.22 -50.63 36.31
CA ALA A 24 -13.35 -51.55 36.43
C ALA A 24 -14.29 -51.37 35.23
N SER A 25 -14.60 -52.49 34.60
CA SER A 25 -15.43 -52.66 33.40
C SER A 25 -16.92 -52.80 33.74
N SER A 26 -17.74 -52.04 33.00
CA SER A 26 -19.12 -52.30 32.52
C SER A 26 -20.17 -52.99 33.40
N SER A 27 -21.25 -52.25 33.69
CA SER A 27 -22.62 -52.77 33.69
C SER A 27 -23.59 -51.69 33.18
N ALA A 28 -24.35 -52.01 32.14
CA ALA A 28 -25.34 -51.13 31.53
C ALA A 28 -26.57 -50.92 32.43
N ALA A 29 -26.97 -49.66 32.62
CA ALA A 29 -28.28 -49.30 33.14
C ALA A 29 -28.80 -48.08 32.39
N SER A 30 -29.84 -48.29 31.59
CA SER A 30 -30.56 -47.25 30.86
C SER A 30 -31.18 -46.24 31.82
N SER A 31 -30.84 -44.96 31.67
CA SER A 31 -31.60 -43.86 32.25
C SER A 31 -31.67 -42.71 31.25
N SER A 32 -32.90 -42.37 30.88
CA SER A 32 -33.27 -41.28 29.98
C SER A 32 -32.95 -39.93 30.63
N ILE A 33 -31.95 -39.21 30.12
CA ILE A 33 -31.63 -37.85 30.55
C ILE A 33 -32.27 -36.84 29.59
N ILE A 34 -33.23 -36.11 30.13
CA ILE A 34 -33.89 -34.94 29.55
C ILE A 34 -32.82 -33.86 29.35
N HIS A 35 -32.57 -33.42 28.11
CA HIS A 35 -31.72 -32.27 27.82
C HIS A 35 -32.46 -30.98 28.19
N GLY A 36 -32.38 -30.59 29.46
CA GLY A 36 -32.65 -29.23 29.90
C GLY A 36 -31.51 -28.32 29.46
N GLY A 37 -31.63 -27.73 28.26
CA GLY A 37 -30.75 -26.65 27.82
C GLY A 37 -30.98 -25.40 28.66
N SER A 38 -30.32 -25.30 29.81
CA SER A 38 -30.09 -23.99 30.45
C SER A 38 -29.03 -23.27 29.63
N GLY A 39 -29.49 -22.57 28.59
CA GLY A 39 -28.72 -21.48 28.00
C GLY A 39 -28.48 -20.45 29.10
N THR A 40 -27.24 -20.29 29.52
CA THR A 40 -26.83 -19.14 30.33
C THR A 40 -27.16 -17.88 29.55
N SER A 41 -28.22 -17.18 29.95
CA SER A 41 -28.53 -15.85 29.45
C SER A 41 -27.40 -14.91 29.84
N ILE A 42 -26.53 -14.58 28.90
CA ILE A 42 -25.67 -13.41 29.03
C ILE A 42 -26.64 -12.22 28.96
N ALA A 43 -26.92 -11.59 30.10
CA ALA A 43 -27.65 -10.33 30.13
C ALA A 43 -26.96 -9.38 29.13
N SER A 44 -27.73 -8.79 28.22
CA SER A 44 -27.18 -7.85 27.22
C SER A 44 -26.47 -6.73 27.97
N ALA A 45 -25.14 -6.66 27.83
CA ALA A 45 -24.37 -5.53 28.31
C ALA A 45 -24.95 -4.24 27.70
N ALA A 46 -24.93 -3.14 28.45
CA ALA A 46 -25.37 -1.84 27.94
C ALA A 46 -24.56 -1.47 26.69
N SER A 47 -25.21 -0.85 25.70
CA SER A 47 -24.54 -0.39 24.48
C SER A 47 -23.42 0.59 24.83
N ALA A 48 -22.25 0.41 24.22
CA ALA A 48 -21.15 1.35 24.37
C ALA A 48 -21.60 2.74 23.92
N THR A 49 -21.33 3.76 24.74
CA THR A 49 -21.62 5.16 24.45
C THR A 49 -20.30 5.94 24.47
N PRO A 50 -20.05 6.88 23.54
CA PRO A 50 -18.82 7.67 23.56
C PRO A 50 -18.69 8.46 24.87
N THR A 51 -17.49 8.48 25.44
CA THR A 51 -17.15 9.30 26.61
C THR A 51 -16.50 10.64 26.22
N VAL A 52 -16.23 10.83 24.92
CA VAL A 52 -15.62 12.02 24.32
C VAL A 52 -16.42 12.46 23.08
N PRO A 53 -16.28 13.73 22.63
CA PRO A 53 -16.93 14.19 21.40
C PRO A 53 -16.55 13.34 20.18
N TYR A 54 -17.48 13.25 19.22
CA TYR A 54 -17.21 12.61 17.93
C TYR A 54 -16.12 13.37 17.13
N ALA A 55 -15.47 12.64 16.22
CA ALA A 55 -14.52 13.23 15.29
C ALA A 55 -15.18 14.34 14.43
N SER A 56 -14.35 15.28 13.96
CA SER A 56 -14.78 16.40 13.12
C SER A 56 -15.43 15.91 11.82
N ASN A 57 -16.56 16.51 11.44
CA ASN A 57 -17.21 16.29 10.14
C ASN A 57 -16.62 17.17 9.03
N ASN A 58 -15.57 17.95 9.30
CA ASN A 58 -14.92 18.75 8.28
C ASN A 58 -14.33 17.81 7.21
N PRO A 59 -14.73 17.91 5.93
CA PRO A 59 -14.22 17.03 4.87
C PRO A 59 -12.72 17.24 4.60
N ASN A 60 -12.12 18.31 5.15
CA ASN A 60 -10.71 18.67 4.96
C ASN A 60 -10.31 18.63 3.49
N GLY A 61 -11.14 19.21 2.62
CA GLY A 61 -10.86 19.30 1.19
C GLY A 61 -9.56 20.04 0.90
N ILE A 62 -9.02 19.78 -0.29
CA ILE A 62 -7.82 20.42 -0.81
C ILE A 62 -8.12 21.89 -1.04
N MET A 63 -7.36 22.77 -0.37
CA MET A 63 -7.63 24.20 -0.38
C MET A 63 -7.16 24.89 -1.67
N TRP A 64 -6.06 24.42 -2.24
CA TRP A 64 -5.50 24.87 -3.52
C TRP A 64 -4.68 23.73 -4.13
N ASN A 65 -4.47 23.80 -5.43
CA ASN A 65 -3.67 22.85 -6.18
C ASN A 65 -2.60 23.62 -7.01
N PRO A 66 -1.37 23.11 -7.17
CA PRO A 66 -0.37 23.60 -8.13
C PRO A 66 -0.91 23.96 -9.53
N ASP A 67 -1.91 23.22 -10.01
CA ASP A 67 -2.51 23.38 -11.33
C ASP A 67 -3.70 24.36 -11.34
N SER A 68 -4.12 24.85 -10.17
CA SER A 68 -5.21 25.82 -10.05
C SER A 68 -4.67 27.26 -10.14
N ASP A 69 -4.87 27.90 -11.28
CA ASP A 69 -4.50 29.31 -11.53
C ASP A 69 -5.49 30.25 -10.80
N SER A 70 -5.45 30.22 -9.48
CA SER A 70 -6.38 30.97 -8.63
C SER A 70 -5.92 32.41 -8.38
N GLY A 71 -4.65 32.73 -8.65
CA GLY A 71 -4.03 34.00 -8.26
C GLY A 71 -4.05 34.26 -6.75
N LEU A 72 -4.39 33.26 -5.94
CA LEU A 72 -4.48 33.35 -4.49
C LEU A 72 -3.11 33.10 -3.86
N GLU A 73 -2.68 34.02 -3.00
CA GLU A 73 -1.55 33.80 -2.10
C GLU A 73 -2.01 32.83 -0.99
N PRO A 74 -1.45 31.61 -0.89
CA PRO A 74 -1.94 30.59 0.03
C PRO A 74 -1.72 31.04 1.47
N GLN A 75 -2.70 30.79 2.35
CA GLN A 75 -2.65 31.19 3.76
C GLN A 75 -2.94 29.97 4.65
N PRO A 76 -2.30 29.88 5.84
CA PRO A 76 -2.52 28.80 6.80
C PRO A 76 -3.83 29.02 7.57
N ILE A 77 -4.95 29.09 6.85
CA ILE A 77 -6.30 29.36 7.40
C ILE A 77 -7.24 28.26 6.95
N ARG A 78 -7.81 27.49 7.88
CA ARG A 78 -8.81 26.45 7.57
C ARG A 78 -10.10 26.73 8.34
N GLY A 79 -11.11 27.24 7.64
CA GLY A 79 -12.35 27.68 8.27
C GLY A 79 -12.11 28.84 9.23
N SER A 80 -12.45 28.68 10.50
CA SER A 80 -12.20 29.67 11.56
C SER A 80 -10.82 29.52 12.24
N LEU A 81 -10.01 28.55 11.83
CA LEU A 81 -8.69 28.28 12.40
C LEU A 81 -7.58 28.95 11.58
N GLY A 82 -6.51 29.38 12.24
CA GLY A 82 -5.33 29.96 11.58
C GLY A 82 -5.33 31.48 11.50
N ALA A 83 -4.36 32.04 10.75
CA ALA A 83 -4.19 33.48 10.52
C ALA A 83 -3.36 33.74 9.25
N THR A 84 -3.32 34.98 8.78
CA THR A 84 -2.49 35.35 7.61
C THR A 84 -1.00 35.39 7.94
N ILE A 85 -0.15 35.06 6.97
CA ILE A 85 1.31 35.19 7.04
C ILE A 85 1.66 36.68 6.95
N LEU A 86 2.43 37.17 7.93
CA LEU A 86 2.95 38.55 7.95
C LEU A 86 4.42 38.63 7.51
N GLY A 87 5.13 37.50 7.50
CA GLY A 87 6.55 37.42 7.18
C GLY A 87 6.82 37.07 5.72
N PRO A 88 8.09 36.92 5.34
CA PRO A 88 8.46 36.42 4.02
C PRO A 88 7.86 35.02 3.78
N GLN A 89 7.29 34.83 2.60
CA GLN A 89 6.61 33.61 2.20
C GLN A 89 7.27 33.01 0.95
N ASN A 90 7.42 31.68 0.92
CA ASN A 90 7.81 30.97 -0.29
C ASN A 90 6.55 30.38 -0.96
N VAL A 91 5.81 31.25 -1.64
CA VAL A 91 4.52 30.92 -2.26
C VAL A 91 4.61 29.70 -3.17
N ALA A 92 5.70 29.54 -3.92
CA ALA A 92 5.87 28.39 -4.82
C ALA A 92 5.94 27.05 -4.08
N ILE A 93 6.48 27.01 -2.85
CA ILE A 93 6.52 25.80 -2.02
C ILE A 93 5.19 25.60 -1.30
N ASP A 94 4.58 26.68 -0.82
CA ASP A 94 3.29 26.62 -0.13
C ASP A 94 2.17 26.11 -1.04
N ILE A 95 2.18 26.51 -2.32
CA ILE A 95 1.25 26.01 -3.34
C ILE A 95 1.37 24.48 -3.52
N GLN A 96 2.58 23.93 -3.39
CA GLN A 96 2.82 22.48 -3.51
C GLN A 96 2.43 21.70 -2.24
N ASN A 97 2.22 22.38 -1.11
CA ASN A 97 2.02 21.73 0.18
C ASN A 97 0.78 22.28 0.94
N PRO A 98 -0.43 22.24 0.32
CA PRO A 98 -1.65 22.75 0.93
C PRO A 98 -1.98 22.15 2.29
N ASP A 99 -1.83 20.83 2.43
CA ASP A 99 -2.14 20.08 3.66
C ASP A 99 -0.99 20.14 4.68
N ILE A 100 0.15 20.76 4.37
CA ILE A 100 1.18 21.13 5.36
C ILE A 100 0.92 22.55 5.86
N LEU A 101 0.63 23.49 4.95
CA LEU A 101 0.41 24.89 5.31
C LEU A 101 -0.86 25.05 6.14
N ALA A 102 -1.96 24.43 5.70
CA ALA A 102 -3.25 24.44 6.38
C ALA A 102 -3.73 22.99 6.59
N PRO A 103 -3.18 22.26 7.57
CA PRO A 103 -3.40 20.82 7.70
C PRO A 103 -4.86 20.44 7.97
N PRO A 104 -5.24 19.19 7.69
CA PRO A 104 -6.53 18.66 8.11
C PRO A 104 -6.78 18.88 9.61
N THR A 105 -8.04 19.08 9.98
CA THR A 105 -8.41 19.31 11.38
C THR A 105 -8.26 18.08 12.28
N THR A 106 -8.08 16.90 11.69
CA THR A 106 -7.84 15.61 12.35
C THR A 106 -6.37 15.32 12.63
N ASP A 107 -5.49 16.20 12.19
CA ASP A 107 -4.06 16.06 12.20
C ASP A 107 -3.51 16.54 13.55
N SER A 108 -2.62 15.77 14.20
CA SER A 108 -2.32 15.95 15.63
C SER A 108 -0.98 15.38 16.07
N GLY A 109 -0.44 15.97 17.14
CA GLY A 109 0.77 15.48 17.78
C GLY A 109 2.04 15.70 16.95
N THR A 110 3.03 14.83 17.11
CA THR A 110 4.34 14.95 16.43
C THR A 110 4.61 13.69 15.62
N VAL A 111 4.81 13.87 14.32
CA VAL A 111 5.25 12.84 13.38
C VAL A 111 6.49 13.40 12.67
N GLY A 112 7.51 12.58 12.46
CA GLY A 112 8.70 13.02 11.73
C GLY A 112 8.37 13.45 10.29
N ASN A 113 9.31 14.14 9.63
CA ASN A 113 9.14 14.48 8.23
C ASN A 113 9.12 13.19 7.37
N ALA A 114 8.05 13.02 6.59
CA ALA A 114 7.84 11.86 5.71
C ALA A 114 8.04 12.17 4.22
N LYS A 115 8.34 13.44 3.88
CA LYS A 115 8.47 13.91 2.49
C LYS A 115 9.89 14.40 2.19
N TRP A 116 10.44 14.00 1.05
CA TRP A 116 11.65 14.60 0.51
C TRP A 116 11.59 14.80 -1.01
N PRO A 117 11.57 16.05 -1.51
CA PRO A 117 11.70 16.33 -2.94
C PRO A 117 13.14 16.03 -3.41
N MET A 118 13.32 15.13 -4.39
CA MET A 118 14.65 14.87 -4.98
C MET A 118 15.30 16.13 -5.57
N SER A 119 14.51 17.16 -5.89
CA SER A 119 15.00 18.46 -6.36
C SER A 119 15.74 19.27 -5.28
N LEU A 120 15.59 18.92 -4.00
CA LEU A 120 16.36 19.51 -2.91
C LEU A 120 17.66 18.72 -2.61
N SER A 121 17.88 17.58 -3.28
CA SER A 121 19.12 16.82 -3.16
C SER A 121 20.24 17.45 -3.97
N SER A 122 21.44 17.52 -3.38
CA SER A 122 22.65 17.93 -4.11
C SER A 122 22.88 17.03 -5.32
N ASN A 123 23.09 17.64 -6.49
CA ASN A 123 23.28 16.91 -7.73
C ASN A 123 24.77 16.79 -8.08
N ARG A 124 25.25 15.55 -8.22
CA ARG A 124 26.61 15.26 -8.66
C ARG A 124 26.61 15.22 -10.19
N LEU A 125 27.16 16.25 -10.82
CA LEU A 125 27.30 16.36 -12.27
C LEU A 125 28.61 15.71 -12.73
N GLN A 126 28.56 14.98 -13.84
CA GLN A 126 29.70 14.39 -14.51
C GLN A 126 29.56 14.54 -16.03
N THR A 127 30.66 14.42 -16.77
CA THR A 127 30.57 14.23 -18.22
C THR A 127 29.81 12.92 -18.50
N GLY A 128 28.70 13.00 -19.23
CA GLY A 128 27.84 11.86 -19.53
C GLY A 128 26.66 11.63 -18.59
N GLY A 129 26.45 12.45 -17.54
CA GLY A 129 25.28 12.29 -16.70
C GLY A 129 25.29 13.00 -15.34
N TRP A 130 24.34 12.65 -14.49
CA TRP A 130 24.23 13.15 -13.12
C TRP A 130 23.57 12.15 -12.18
N ALA A 131 23.81 12.33 -10.88
CA ALA A 131 23.17 11.54 -9.83
C ALA A 131 22.87 12.40 -8.59
N ARG A 132 21.68 12.22 -8.02
CA ARG A 132 21.24 12.82 -6.76
C ARG A 132 20.55 11.77 -5.91
N GLN A 133 20.52 11.98 -4.60
CA GLN A 133 20.08 10.92 -3.67
C GLN A 133 19.22 11.45 -2.53
N GLN A 134 18.39 10.55 -2.00
CA GLN A 134 17.82 10.65 -0.66
C GLN A 134 18.41 9.55 0.22
N ASN A 135 18.82 9.91 1.43
CA ASN A 135 19.28 8.98 2.47
C ASN A 135 18.89 9.51 3.86
N VAL A 136 19.28 8.78 4.91
CA VAL A 136 18.99 9.14 6.31
C VAL A 136 19.52 10.51 6.74
N ALA A 137 20.55 11.06 6.07
CA ALA A 137 21.06 12.38 6.43
C ALA A 137 20.10 13.51 6.07
N ILE A 138 19.27 13.32 5.03
CA ILE A 138 18.35 14.35 4.52
C ILE A 138 16.86 14.01 4.76
N LEU A 139 16.54 12.73 4.93
CA LEU A 139 15.24 12.26 5.42
C LEU A 139 15.47 11.27 6.58
N PRO A 140 15.67 11.76 7.82
CA PRO A 140 16.08 10.93 8.96
C PRO A 140 15.09 9.85 9.38
N MET A 141 13.81 9.98 8.99
CA MET A 141 12.81 8.93 9.19
C MET A 141 13.13 7.67 8.35
N ALA A 142 13.74 7.85 7.18
CA ALA A 142 14.05 6.79 6.23
C ALA A 142 15.31 6.01 6.62
N THR A 143 15.20 5.21 7.68
CA THR A 143 16.34 4.47 8.25
C THR A 143 16.65 3.16 7.53
N GLN A 144 15.66 2.54 6.88
CA GLN A 144 15.82 1.23 6.23
C GLN A 144 16.17 1.33 4.75
N MET A 145 15.95 2.48 4.11
CA MET A 145 16.06 2.63 2.67
C MET A 145 16.60 4.00 2.25
N ALA A 146 17.28 4.01 1.10
CA ALA A 146 17.80 5.19 0.43
C ALA A 146 17.55 5.06 -1.07
N GLY A 147 17.36 6.19 -1.76
CA GLY A 147 17.10 6.22 -3.20
C GLY A 147 18.11 7.08 -3.94
N VAL A 148 18.47 6.66 -5.15
CA VAL A 148 19.28 7.46 -6.09
C VAL A 148 18.48 7.70 -7.36
N ASN A 149 18.34 8.96 -7.74
CA ASN A 149 17.86 9.34 -9.06
C ASN A 149 19.09 9.65 -9.93
N MET A 150 19.31 8.81 -10.95
CA MET A 150 20.46 8.89 -11.85
C MET A 150 20.00 9.10 -13.29
N ARG A 151 20.80 9.86 -14.05
CA ARG A 151 20.64 10.02 -15.50
C ARG A 151 21.97 9.80 -16.19
N LEU A 152 21.95 9.02 -17.26
CA LEU A 152 23.04 8.87 -18.22
C LEU A 152 22.64 9.46 -19.57
N GLU A 153 23.59 10.08 -20.27
CA GLU A 153 23.46 10.46 -21.68
C GLU A 153 23.57 9.23 -22.59
N ALA A 154 23.17 9.36 -23.85
CA ALA A 154 23.30 8.28 -24.83
C ALA A 154 24.75 7.82 -24.96
N GLY A 155 24.98 6.50 -24.84
CA GLY A 155 26.32 5.89 -24.85
C GLY A 155 27.15 6.11 -23.58
N ALA A 156 26.70 6.94 -22.62
CA ALA A 156 27.41 7.14 -21.36
C ALA A 156 27.30 5.90 -20.47
N VAL A 157 28.33 5.68 -19.66
CA VAL A 157 28.49 4.46 -18.85
C VAL A 157 28.48 4.80 -17.37
N ARG A 158 27.64 4.11 -16.60
CA ARG A 158 27.87 3.97 -15.17
C ARG A 158 28.96 2.92 -14.99
N GLU A 159 30.13 3.36 -14.51
CA GLU A 159 31.32 2.52 -14.29
C GLU A 159 30.99 1.19 -13.59
N LEU A 160 31.62 0.09 -14.04
CA LEU A 160 31.53 -1.23 -13.42
C LEU A 160 31.82 -1.14 -11.92
N HIS A 161 30.88 -1.61 -11.10
CA HIS A 161 31.02 -1.54 -9.64
C HIS A 161 30.19 -2.61 -8.95
N TRP A 162 30.37 -2.71 -7.63
CA TRP A 162 29.53 -3.50 -6.72
C TRP A 162 29.38 -2.74 -5.40
N HIS A 163 28.42 -3.15 -4.59
CA HIS A 163 28.19 -2.61 -3.25
C HIS A 163 27.66 -3.72 -2.32
N GLN A 164 27.61 -3.44 -1.02
CA GLN A 164 27.22 -4.41 0.01
C GLN A 164 25.70 -4.60 0.11
N THR A 165 24.94 -3.68 -0.46
CA THR A 165 23.48 -3.67 -0.45
C THR A 165 22.94 -4.38 -1.69
N ALA A 166 21.72 -4.91 -1.65
CA ALA A 166 21.04 -5.23 -2.91
C ALA A 166 20.70 -3.93 -3.66
N GLU A 167 20.69 -3.97 -4.98
CA GLU A 167 20.20 -2.86 -5.81
C GLU A 167 18.93 -3.29 -6.53
N TRP A 168 17.92 -2.45 -6.44
CA TRP A 168 16.71 -2.55 -7.24
C TRP A 168 16.55 -1.24 -8.01
N ALA A 169 16.06 -1.31 -9.24
CA ALA A 169 15.77 -0.11 -10.01
C ALA A 169 14.49 -0.22 -10.82
N TYR A 170 13.90 0.95 -11.05
CA TYR A 170 12.83 1.21 -11.98
C TYR A 170 13.34 2.14 -13.08
N VAL A 171 13.22 1.74 -14.34
CA VAL A 171 13.61 2.62 -15.45
C VAL A 171 12.52 3.67 -15.67
N LEU A 172 12.81 4.92 -15.31
CA LEU A 172 11.86 6.03 -15.45
C LEU A 172 11.63 6.42 -16.92
N SER A 173 12.70 6.43 -17.72
CA SER A 173 12.68 6.85 -19.12
C SER A 173 13.95 6.40 -19.85
N GLY A 174 13.85 6.21 -21.17
CA GLY A 174 14.94 5.73 -22.01
C GLY A 174 15.24 4.23 -21.81
N TYR A 175 16.30 3.76 -22.46
CA TYR A 175 16.73 2.37 -22.41
C TYR A 175 18.15 2.28 -21.86
N THR A 176 18.39 1.26 -21.04
CA THR A 176 19.69 0.99 -20.43
C THR A 176 20.07 -0.46 -20.65
N GLN A 177 21.25 -0.70 -21.20
CA GLN A 177 21.86 -2.02 -21.19
C GLN A 177 22.45 -2.28 -19.81
N VAL A 178 22.02 -3.35 -19.18
CA VAL A 178 22.54 -3.87 -17.92
C VAL A 178 23.41 -5.09 -18.17
N SER A 179 24.54 -5.17 -17.48
CA SER A 179 25.36 -6.39 -17.45
C SER A 179 25.68 -6.78 -16.03
N SER A 180 25.78 -8.09 -15.75
CA SER A 180 26.23 -8.61 -14.47
C SER A 180 26.99 -9.93 -14.62
N VAL A 181 27.79 -10.28 -13.61
CA VAL A 181 28.48 -11.58 -13.51
C VAL A 181 28.25 -12.14 -12.11
N ASP A 182 27.76 -13.37 -12.02
CA ASP A 182 27.51 -14.02 -10.73
C ASP A 182 28.74 -14.76 -10.16
N GLN A 183 28.59 -15.33 -8.97
CA GLN A 183 29.65 -16.05 -8.27
C GLN A 183 30.16 -17.31 -8.99
N ASP A 184 29.36 -17.84 -9.93
CA ASP A 184 29.71 -19.02 -10.73
C ASP A 184 30.40 -18.62 -12.05
N GLY A 185 30.62 -17.32 -12.27
CA GLY A 185 31.24 -16.76 -13.46
C GLY A 185 30.29 -16.69 -14.67
N ARG A 186 28.98 -16.82 -14.45
CA ARG A 186 27.97 -16.68 -15.50
C ARG A 186 27.66 -15.21 -15.71
N ASN A 187 27.63 -14.77 -16.97
CA ASN A 187 27.29 -13.40 -17.32
C ASN A 187 25.81 -13.28 -17.71
N TYR A 188 25.23 -12.12 -17.42
CA TYR A 188 23.92 -11.70 -17.90
C TYR A 188 24.07 -10.36 -18.63
N LEU A 189 23.35 -10.21 -19.74
CA LEU A 189 23.30 -8.98 -20.51
C LEU A 189 21.86 -8.79 -21.01
N ALA A 190 21.26 -7.65 -20.69
CA ALA A 190 19.92 -7.31 -21.15
C ALA A 190 19.79 -5.82 -21.41
N THR A 191 18.78 -5.44 -22.18
CA THR A 191 18.35 -4.05 -22.31
C THR A 191 17.02 -3.91 -21.57
N VAL A 192 16.95 -2.94 -20.67
CA VAL A 192 15.74 -2.59 -19.90
C VAL A 192 15.23 -1.22 -20.34
N GLY A 193 13.92 -1.10 -20.54
CA GLY A 193 13.22 0.10 -20.97
C GLY A 193 12.27 0.66 -19.92
N PRO A 194 11.52 1.74 -20.22
CA PRO A 194 10.66 2.40 -19.24
C PRO A 194 9.63 1.44 -18.62
N GLY A 195 9.56 1.41 -17.29
CA GLY A 195 8.70 0.49 -16.54
C GLY A 195 9.31 -0.88 -16.24
N ASP A 196 10.43 -1.24 -16.87
CA ASP A 196 11.17 -2.46 -16.52
C ASP A 196 11.91 -2.29 -15.20
N LEU A 197 12.14 -3.44 -14.54
CA LEU A 197 12.86 -3.55 -13.29
C LEU A 197 14.20 -4.25 -13.50
N TRP A 198 15.21 -3.91 -12.70
CA TRP A 198 16.33 -4.82 -12.45
C TRP A 198 16.56 -5.01 -10.96
N TYR A 199 17.15 -6.16 -10.62
CA TYR A 199 17.59 -6.48 -9.26
C TYR A 199 18.97 -7.13 -9.31
N PHE A 200 19.93 -6.54 -8.61
CA PHE A 200 21.25 -7.14 -8.38
C PHE A 200 21.37 -7.55 -6.91
N PRO A 201 21.55 -8.85 -6.61
CA PRO A 201 21.84 -9.30 -5.26
C PRO A 201 23.09 -8.61 -4.69
N ALA A 202 23.15 -8.50 -3.36
CA ALA A 202 24.30 -7.94 -2.66
C ALA A 202 25.61 -8.59 -3.13
N GLY A 203 26.60 -7.77 -3.50
CA GLY A 203 27.92 -8.22 -3.95
C GLY A 203 28.03 -8.63 -5.43
N VAL A 204 26.96 -8.58 -6.22
CA VAL A 204 27.00 -8.90 -7.67
C VAL A 204 27.45 -7.66 -8.48
N PRO A 205 28.58 -7.72 -9.21
CA PRO A 205 29.08 -6.60 -10.02
C PRO A 205 28.20 -6.34 -11.25
N HIS A 206 28.02 -5.06 -11.61
CA HIS A 206 27.19 -4.65 -12.76
C HIS A 206 27.61 -3.32 -13.42
N SER A 207 27.14 -3.05 -14.65
CA SER A 207 27.32 -1.77 -15.38
C SER A 207 26.11 -1.38 -16.24
N LEU A 208 26.04 -0.09 -16.64
CA LEU A 208 24.91 0.51 -17.38
C LEU A 208 25.38 1.28 -18.64
N GLN A 209 24.74 1.11 -19.80
CA GLN A 209 25.00 1.90 -21.04
C GLN A 209 23.71 2.24 -21.82
N ALA A 210 23.52 3.50 -22.26
CA ALA A 210 22.28 3.96 -22.93
C ALA A 210 22.28 3.86 -24.49
N THR A 211 21.12 3.61 -25.12
CA THR A 211 20.92 3.59 -26.60
C THR A 211 19.75 4.47 -27.08
N ALA A 212 19.65 4.70 -28.40
CA ALA A 212 18.89 5.80 -29.04
C ALA A 212 17.66 5.36 -29.90
N GLU A 213 16.79 4.50 -29.38
CA GLU A 213 15.77 3.82 -30.19
C GLU A 213 14.31 4.13 -29.80
N SER A 214 13.78 5.26 -30.26
CA SER A 214 12.34 5.62 -30.44
C SER A 214 11.69 6.64 -29.47
N THR A 215 10.83 7.48 -30.07
CA THR A 215 10.23 8.71 -29.51
C THR A 215 8.71 8.65 -29.23
N ASN A 216 8.00 7.52 -29.41
CA ASN A 216 6.51 7.52 -29.47
C ASN A 216 5.71 6.42 -28.69
N GLY A 217 6.25 5.71 -27.69
CA GLY A 217 5.42 4.90 -26.73
C GLY A 217 5.45 3.36 -26.88
N THR A 218 4.45 2.66 -26.29
CA THR A 218 4.40 1.19 -26.05
C THR A 218 3.16 0.52 -26.65
N GLU A 219 3.32 -0.69 -27.19
CA GLU A 219 2.32 -1.59 -27.80
C GLU A 219 2.60 -3.04 -27.34
N PHE A 220 1.58 -3.88 -27.13
CA PHE A 220 1.75 -5.29 -26.76
C PHE A 220 0.91 -6.24 -27.64
N LEU A 221 1.42 -7.44 -27.89
CA LEU A 221 0.83 -8.47 -28.75
C LEU A 221 0.46 -9.68 -27.90
N LEU A 222 -0.82 -10.07 -27.91
CA LEU A 222 -1.29 -11.33 -27.35
C LEU A 222 -1.27 -12.40 -28.44
N VAL A 223 -0.64 -13.55 -28.18
CA VAL A 223 -0.54 -14.66 -29.13
C VAL A 223 -1.21 -15.88 -28.52
N PHE A 224 -2.28 -16.33 -29.16
CA PHE A 224 -3.03 -17.52 -28.76
C PHE A 224 -2.62 -18.70 -29.67
N PRO A 225 -2.47 -19.93 -29.14
CA PRO A 225 -2.08 -21.09 -29.94
C PRO A 225 -3.24 -21.67 -30.78
N ASP A 226 -4.24 -20.84 -31.09
CA ASP A 226 -5.46 -21.17 -31.84
C ASP A 226 -5.82 -20.00 -32.77
N GLY A 227 -5.91 -20.28 -34.07
CA GLY A 227 -6.21 -19.28 -35.11
C GLY A 227 -7.69 -18.89 -35.18
N ASP A 228 -8.58 -19.65 -34.52
CA ASP A 228 -10.00 -19.34 -34.38
C ASP A 228 -10.30 -18.51 -33.11
N PHE A 229 -9.27 -18.17 -32.32
CA PHE A 229 -9.45 -17.32 -31.14
C PHE A 229 -9.99 -15.93 -31.52
N SER A 230 -11.10 -15.55 -30.89
CA SER A 230 -11.64 -14.19 -30.91
C SER A 230 -11.73 -13.66 -29.48
N GLU A 231 -11.34 -12.39 -29.29
CA GLU A 231 -11.53 -11.69 -28.02
C GLU A 231 -13.01 -11.60 -27.61
N ASP A 232 -13.92 -11.65 -28.59
CA ASP A 232 -15.38 -11.64 -28.40
C ASP A 232 -15.95 -12.98 -27.91
N SER A 233 -15.13 -14.04 -27.83
CA SER A 233 -15.55 -15.40 -27.42
C SER A 233 -15.08 -15.78 -26.02
N THR A 234 -14.74 -14.78 -25.21
CA THR A 234 -14.26 -14.96 -23.85
C THR A 234 -15.42 -15.09 -22.86
N PHE A 235 -15.34 -16.03 -21.91
CA PHE A 235 -16.41 -16.22 -20.91
C PHE A 235 -16.34 -15.16 -19.82
N MET A 236 -17.24 -14.17 -19.89
CA MET A 236 -17.31 -13.07 -18.93
C MET A 236 -18.30 -13.34 -17.80
N LEU A 237 -17.87 -13.12 -16.54
CA LEU A 237 -18.68 -13.40 -15.35
C LEU A 237 -20.02 -12.64 -15.37
N THR A 238 -19.98 -11.34 -15.69
CA THR A 238 -21.20 -10.52 -15.74
C THR A 238 -22.13 -10.95 -16.86
N ASP A 239 -21.61 -11.36 -18.01
CA ASP A 239 -22.41 -11.89 -19.11
C ASP A 239 -23.14 -13.17 -18.71
N TRP A 240 -22.40 -14.09 -18.08
CA TRP A 240 -22.98 -15.33 -17.59
C TRP A 240 -24.07 -15.07 -16.55
N THR A 241 -23.83 -14.20 -15.57
CA THR A 241 -24.81 -13.91 -14.53
C THR A 241 -26.01 -13.09 -15.01
N ALA A 242 -25.87 -12.28 -16.06
CA ALA A 242 -26.98 -11.57 -16.71
C ALA A 242 -27.94 -12.53 -17.43
N HIS A 243 -27.43 -13.67 -17.90
CA HIS A 243 -28.19 -14.69 -18.64
C HIS A 243 -28.68 -15.86 -17.77
N ILE A 244 -28.54 -15.77 -16.44
CA ILE A 244 -29.16 -16.70 -15.49
C ILE A 244 -30.36 -16.00 -14.83
N PRO A 245 -31.56 -16.60 -14.82
CA PRO A 245 -32.69 -16.04 -14.06
C PRO A 245 -32.30 -15.81 -12.60
N LYS A 246 -32.54 -14.60 -12.07
CA LYS A 246 -32.18 -14.23 -10.68
C LYS A 246 -32.73 -15.20 -9.64
N GLU A 247 -33.86 -15.86 -9.89
CA GLU A 247 -34.39 -16.91 -9.01
C GLU A 247 -33.50 -18.15 -8.92
N VAL A 248 -32.76 -18.49 -9.98
CA VAL A 248 -31.78 -19.58 -10.00
C VAL A 248 -30.53 -19.17 -9.23
N LEU A 249 -30.07 -17.93 -9.37
CA LEU A 249 -28.99 -17.36 -8.54
C LEU A 249 -29.39 -17.37 -7.05
N ALA A 250 -30.60 -16.91 -6.72
CA ALA A 250 -31.16 -16.93 -5.37
C ALA A 250 -31.21 -18.34 -4.77
N LYS A 251 -31.68 -19.32 -5.54
CA LYS A 251 -31.68 -20.74 -5.15
C LYS A 251 -30.25 -21.27 -4.96
N ASN A 252 -29.31 -20.92 -5.84
CA ASN A 252 -27.93 -21.41 -5.78
C ASN A 252 -27.19 -20.85 -4.54
N PHE A 253 -27.33 -19.55 -4.28
CA PHE A 253 -26.62 -18.87 -3.20
C PHE A 253 -27.39 -18.83 -1.88
N GLN A 254 -28.63 -19.35 -1.84
CA GLN A 254 -29.49 -19.39 -0.66
C GLN A 254 -29.72 -17.99 -0.05
N VAL A 255 -29.95 -16.99 -0.91
CA VAL A 255 -30.22 -15.60 -0.55
C VAL A 255 -31.52 -15.12 -1.18
N ASP A 256 -32.04 -13.97 -0.72
CA ASP A 256 -33.19 -13.32 -1.35
C ASP A 256 -32.87 -12.88 -2.79
N ILE A 257 -33.88 -12.90 -3.67
CA ILE A 257 -33.71 -12.56 -5.09
C ILE A 257 -33.25 -11.11 -5.31
N SER A 258 -33.58 -10.19 -4.39
CA SER A 258 -33.14 -8.79 -4.43
C SER A 258 -31.62 -8.62 -4.27
N ALA A 259 -30.92 -9.61 -3.72
CA ALA A 259 -29.45 -9.60 -3.63
C ALA A 259 -28.77 -9.50 -5.01
N PHE A 260 -29.50 -9.79 -6.08
CA PHE A 260 -29.02 -9.76 -7.46
C PHE A 260 -29.56 -8.56 -8.26
N ASP A 261 -30.15 -7.55 -7.62
CA ASP A 261 -30.77 -6.43 -8.33
C ASP A 261 -29.82 -5.58 -9.15
N ASN A 262 -28.55 -5.54 -8.75
CA ASN A 262 -27.52 -4.72 -9.36
C ASN A 262 -26.58 -5.48 -10.31
N ILE A 263 -26.92 -6.71 -10.73
CA ILE A 263 -26.13 -7.40 -11.78
C ILE A 263 -26.24 -6.59 -13.09
N PRO A 264 -25.11 -6.20 -13.72
CA PRO A 264 -25.13 -5.55 -15.02
C PRO A 264 -25.86 -6.40 -16.07
N ALA A 265 -26.68 -5.76 -16.91
CA ALA A 265 -27.49 -6.48 -17.89
C ALA A 265 -26.71 -7.03 -19.10
N THR A 266 -25.45 -6.60 -19.26
CA THR A 266 -24.53 -7.02 -20.32
C THR A 266 -23.13 -7.16 -19.76
N GLU A 267 -22.24 -7.81 -20.50
CA GLU A 267 -20.83 -7.88 -20.14
C GLU A 267 -20.22 -6.49 -19.94
N LEU A 268 -19.36 -6.38 -18.92
CA LEU A 268 -18.60 -5.15 -18.70
C LEU A 268 -17.33 -5.08 -19.56
N TYR A 269 -16.86 -6.21 -20.09
CA TYR A 269 -15.68 -6.39 -20.95
C TYR A 269 -14.40 -5.66 -20.45
N ILE A 270 -14.32 -4.34 -20.66
CA ILE A 270 -13.33 -3.45 -20.06
C ILE A 270 -14.09 -2.29 -19.40
N PHE A 271 -13.95 -2.15 -18.09
CA PHE A 271 -14.59 -1.11 -17.30
C PHE A 271 -13.58 -0.35 -16.45
N PRO A 272 -13.82 0.94 -16.13
CA PRO A 272 -12.89 1.71 -15.31
C PRO A 272 -12.78 1.11 -13.90
N SER A 273 -11.58 0.72 -13.51
CA SER A 273 -11.22 0.56 -12.09
C SER A 273 -10.75 1.91 -11.55
N GLY A 274 -10.93 2.17 -10.25
CA GLY A 274 -10.39 3.38 -9.60
C GLY A 274 -8.87 3.53 -9.72
N GLY A 275 -8.18 2.50 -10.20
CA GLY A 275 -6.76 2.46 -10.46
C GLY A 275 -6.26 1.04 -10.72
N SER A 276 -4.95 0.83 -10.71
CA SER A 276 -4.34 -0.49 -10.82
C SER A 276 -3.11 -0.61 -9.94
N VAL A 277 -2.77 -1.84 -9.54
CA VAL A 277 -1.54 -2.14 -8.79
C VAL A 277 -0.82 -3.29 -9.46
N LYS A 278 0.46 -3.09 -9.79
CA LYS A 278 1.34 -4.14 -10.32
C LYS A 278 2.41 -4.46 -9.29
N ILE A 279 2.44 -5.70 -8.82
CA ILE A 279 3.36 -6.14 -7.77
C ILE A 279 4.49 -6.96 -8.40
N ALA A 280 5.73 -6.61 -8.07
CA ALA A 280 6.89 -7.45 -8.30
C ALA A 280 7.58 -7.74 -6.98
N ASP A 281 7.55 -9.01 -6.57
CA ASP A 281 8.23 -9.54 -5.39
C ASP A 281 8.87 -10.89 -5.73
N SER A 282 9.45 -11.58 -4.76
CA SER A 282 10.12 -12.89 -4.99
C SER A 282 9.23 -14.01 -5.55
N THR A 283 7.90 -13.83 -5.66
CA THR A 283 7.00 -14.82 -6.29
C THR A 283 6.82 -14.64 -7.79
N THR A 284 7.04 -13.43 -8.29
CA THR A 284 6.91 -13.09 -9.72
C THR A 284 8.25 -12.70 -10.31
N PHE A 285 9.10 -12.04 -9.53
CA PHE A 285 10.48 -11.69 -9.85
C PHE A 285 11.44 -12.40 -8.88
N ASN A 286 11.60 -13.71 -9.08
CA ASN A 286 12.22 -14.66 -8.13
C ASN A 286 13.62 -14.27 -7.62
N VAL A 287 14.38 -13.47 -8.37
CA VAL A 287 15.71 -13.00 -7.93
C VAL A 287 15.63 -11.90 -6.88
N SER A 288 14.51 -11.16 -6.81
CA SER A 288 14.28 -10.01 -5.91
C SER A 288 13.90 -10.47 -4.50
N THR A 289 14.89 -10.99 -3.77
CA THR A 289 14.71 -11.58 -2.43
C THR A 289 14.85 -10.60 -1.27
N GLN A 290 15.16 -9.33 -1.54
CA GLN A 290 15.29 -8.28 -0.52
C GLN A 290 14.48 -7.03 -0.82
N ILE A 291 13.91 -6.91 -2.02
CA ILE A 291 13.09 -5.77 -2.41
C ILE A 291 11.79 -6.27 -3.03
N ALA A 292 10.66 -5.77 -2.52
CA ALA A 292 9.36 -5.90 -3.14
C ALA A 292 8.90 -4.51 -3.58
N VAL A 293 8.18 -4.43 -4.69
CA VAL A 293 7.61 -3.19 -5.20
C VAL A 293 6.15 -3.37 -5.58
N ALA A 294 5.36 -2.32 -5.41
CA ALA A 294 4.09 -2.13 -6.08
C ALA A 294 4.12 -0.83 -6.89
N GLU A 295 3.86 -0.92 -8.20
CA GLU A 295 3.51 0.26 -9.01
C GLU A 295 2.02 0.51 -8.87
N VAL A 296 1.64 1.64 -8.30
CA VAL A 296 0.25 2.02 -8.04
C VAL A 296 -0.14 3.14 -8.99
N THR A 297 -1.26 2.95 -9.68
CA THR A 297 -1.94 3.96 -10.50
C THR A 297 -3.27 4.28 -9.86
N VAL A 298 -3.58 5.56 -9.65
CA VAL A 298 -4.81 6.04 -9.00
C VAL A 298 -5.45 7.09 -9.90
N ALA A 299 -6.67 6.82 -10.37
CA ALA A 299 -7.42 7.75 -11.22
C ALA A 299 -7.80 9.05 -10.44
N PRO A 300 -8.12 10.16 -11.14
CA PRO A 300 -8.63 11.36 -10.47
C PRO A 300 -9.82 11.05 -9.56
N GLY A 301 -9.79 11.56 -8.33
CA GLY A 301 -10.83 11.33 -7.32
C GLY A 301 -10.82 9.93 -6.66
N ALA A 302 -9.93 9.03 -7.09
CA ALA A 302 -9.74 7.74 -6.45
C ALA A 302 -8.66 7.80 -5.35
N MET A 303 -8.51 6.72 -4.58
CA MET A 303 -7.45 6.59 -3.59
C MET A 303 -6.95 5.15 -3.44
N ARG A 304 -5.65 4.99 -3.16
CA ARG A 304 -5.11 3.80 -2.48
C ARG A 304 -5.76 3.73 -1.11
N GLU A 305 -6.47 2.64 -0.82
CA GLU A 305 -7.35 2.55 0.34
C GLU A 305 -6.61 2.71 1.69
N LEU A 306 -7.37 2.91 2.77
CA LEU A 306 -6.83 2.90 4.13
C LEU A 306 -6.25 1.52 4.46
N HIS A 307 -4.94 1.48 4.71
CA HIS A 307 -4.22 0.24 4.98
C HIS A 307 -2.97 0.49 5.83
N TRP A 308 -2.26 -0.59 6.15
CA TRP A 308 -0.90 -0.53 6.68
C TRP A 308 -0.10 -1.75 6.25
N HIS A 309 1.22 -1.61 6.32
CA HIS A 309 2.16 -2.72 6.16
C HIS A 309 2.52 -3.29 7.53
N PRO A 310 2.39 -4.62 7.75
CA PRO A 310 2.46 -5.19 9.08
C PRO A 310 3.86 -5.19 9.68
N THR A 311 4.90 -5.29 8.84
CA THR A 311 6.27 -5.54 9.30
C THR A 311 7.34 -4.68 8.62
N GLN A 312 7.02 -4.00 7.53
CA GLN A 312 7.98 -3.29 6.69
C GLN A 312 7.67 -1.81 6.63
N ASP A 313 8.73 -1.01 6.66
CA ASP A 313 8.65 0.39 6.27
C ASP A 313 8.42 0.46 4.76
N GLU A 314 7.59 1.41 4.33
CA GLU A 314 7.36 1.73 2.92
C GLU A 314 8.19 2.94 2.54
N TRP A 315 9.03 2.79 1.52
CA TRP A 315 9.68 3.89 0.84
C TRP A 315 8.97 4.10 -0.49
N GLY A 316 8.48 5.32 -0.75
CA GLY A 316 7.74 5.60 -1.98
C GLY A 316 8.41 6.63 -2.88
N TYR A 317 8.13 6.53 -4.18
CA TYR A 317 8.57 7.52 -5.17
C TYR A 317 7.44 7.87 -6.14
N PHE A 318 7.12 9.16 -6.20
CA PHE A 318 6.03 9.68 -7.02
C PHE A 318 6.52 9.92 -8.45
N LEU A 319 5.90 9.22 -9.41
CA LEU A 319 6.27 9.26 -10.83
C LEU A 319 5.56 10.41 -11.55
N GLU A 320 4.26 10.59 -11.28
CA GLU A 320 3.40 11.61 -11.89
C GLU A 320 2.17 11.90 -11.03
N GLY A 321 1.49 12.99 -11.37
CA GLY A 321 0.27 13.44 -10.69
C GLY A 321 0.54 14.07 -9.34
N GLN A 322 -0.54 14.22 -8.58
CA GLN A 322 -0.52 14.87 -7.27
C GLN A 322 -1.36 14.07 -6.30
N GLY A 323 -0.86 13.90 -5.07
CA GLY A 323 -1.60 13.23 -4.03
C GLY A 323 -1.27 13.72 -2.64
N ARG A 324 -1.98 13.17 -1.66
CA ARG A 324 -1.65 13.33 -0.25
C ARG A 324 -1.66 12.00 0.49
N ILE A 325 -0.84 11.93 1.53
CA ILE A 325 -0.80 10.81 2.47
C ILE A 325 -0.99 11.36 3.87
N THR A 326 -1.92 10.78 4.63
CA THR A 326 -1.99 10.98 6.08
C THR A 326 -1.38 9.76 6.77
N LEU A 327 -0.36 9.98 7.59
CA LEU A 327 0.29 8.95 8.39
C LEU A 327 -0.30 8.96 9.80
N PHE A 328 -0.89 7.84 10.23
CA PHE A 328 -1.32 7.61 11.61
C PHE A 328 -0.23 6.86 12.38
N ALA A 329 0.46 7.58 13.27
CA ALA A 329 1.64 7.13 14.00
C ALA A 329 1.32 6.55 15.40
N SER A 330 0.11 6.03 15.60
CA SER A 330 -0.45 5.58 16.88
C SER A 330 -0.57 6.68 17.95
N SER A 331 -1.21 6.35 19.08
CA SER A 331 -1.38 7.26 20.24
C SER A 331 -2.02 8.62 19.89
N GLY A 332 -2.85 8.64 18.85
CA GLY A 332 -3.49 9.86 18.36
C GLY A 332 -2.56 10.82 17.60
N ASN A 333 -1.36 10.38 17.18
CA ASN A 333 -0.51 11.18 16.31
C ASN A 333 -0.88 10.94 14.85
N ALA A 334 -1.11 12.02 14.11
CA ALA A 334 -1.41 11.98 12.68
C ALA A 334 -0.80 13.19 11.96
N ARG A 335 -0.23 12.97 10.77
CA ARG A 335 0.29 14.05 9.93
C ARG A 335 0.04 13.81 8.45
N THR A 336 -0.49 14.82 7.77
CA THR A 336 -0.71 14.83 6.32
C THR A 336 0.44 15.51 5.57
N TYR A 337 0.85 14.91 4.46
CA TYR A 337 1.85 15.46 3.53
C TYR A 337 1.32 15.40 2.09
N ASN A 338 1.65 16.40 1.29
CA ASN A 338 1.38 16.43 -0.15
C ASN A 338 2.56 15.87 -0.92
N TYR A 339 2.31 15.26 -2.07
CA TYR A 339 3.31 14.65 -2.94
C TYR A 339 2.99 14.91 -4.40
N GLN A 340 4.05 15.04 -5.19
CA GLN A 340 4.02 15.23 -6.63
C GLN A 340 5.24 14.54 -7.27
N ALA A 341 5.30 14.53 -8.60
CA ALA A 341 6.39 13.92 -9.35
C ALA A 341 7.79 14.31 -8.82
N GLY A 342 8.63 13.30 -8.54
CA GLY A 342 9.99 13.46 -8.03
C GLY A 342 10.11 13.54 -6.50
N ASP A 343 9.01 13.44 -5.77
CA ASP A 343 9.02 13.33 -4.31
C ASP A 343 9.23 11.89 -3.84
N VAL A 344 9.95 11.78 -2.72
CA VAL A 344 10.06 10.57 -1.91
C VAL A 344 9.11 10.64 -0.73
N SER A 345 8.38 9.56 -0.48
CA SER A 345 7.65 9.32 0.77
C SER A 345 8.37 8.29 1.63
N TYR A 346 8.15 8.35 2.94
CA TYR A 346 8.53 7.29 3.87
C TYR A 346 7.45 7.06 4.91
N ILE A 347 7.00 5.83 5.07
CA ILE A 347 5.97 5.43 6.03
C ILE A 347 6.53 4.29 6.88
N PRO A 348 6.77 4.52 8.20
CA PRO A 348 7.21 3.46 9.09
C PRO A 348 6.21 2.30 9.15
N ALA A 349 6.72 1.09 9.38
CA ALA A 349 5.91 -0.10 9.56
C ALA A 349 4.79 0.14 10.57
N THR A 350 3.63 -0.47 10.32
CA THR A 350 2.40 -0.37 11.13
C THR A 350 1.69 0.98 11.14
N TYR A 351 2.25 2.03 10.53
CA TYR A 351 1.54 3.30 10.44
C TYR A 351 0.37 3.15 9.47
N GLY A 352 -0.84 3.42 9.97
CA GLY A 352 -2.04 3.43 9.14
C GLY A 352 -1.98 4.62 8.18
N HIS A 353 -2.28 4.41 6.91
CA HIS A 353 -2.22 5.47 5.92
C HIS A 353 -3.13 5.18 4.71
N TYR A 354 -3.25 6.19 3.84
CA TYR A 354 -3.90 6.12 2.54
C TYR A 354 -3.13 7.02 1.56
N VAL A 355 -3.32 6.82 0.26
CA VAL A 355 -2.78 7.74 -0.76
C VAL A 355 -3.94 8.20 -1.65
N GLU A 356 -4.34 9.45 -1.48
CA GLU A 356 -5.45 10.04 -2.24
C GLU A 356 -4.93 10.84 -3.42
N ASN A 357 -5.53 10.65 -4.59
CA ASN A 357 -5.28 11.51 -5.74
C ASN A 357 -6.02 12.84 -5.56
N THR A 358 -5.25 13.91 -5.39
CA THR A 358 -5.74 15.28 -5.16
C THR A 358 -5.72 16.13 -6.42
N GLY A 359 -5.24 15.55 -7.53
CA GLY A 359 -5.13 16.20 -8.83
C GLY A 359 -6.28 15.85 -9.78
N ASN A 360 -6.24 16.51 -10.94
CA ASN A 360 -7.17 16.26 -12.04
C ASN A 360 -6.60 15.25 -13.07
N THR A 361 -5.39 14.75 -12.83
CA THR A 361 -4.69 13.78 -13.67
C THR A 361 -4.40 12.51 -12.88
N THR A 362 -4.00 11.46 -13.58
CA THR A 362 -3.58 10.20 -12.95
C THR A 362 -2.43 10.45 -11.98
N LEU A 363 -2.56 9.88 -10.78
CA LEU A 363 -1.48 9.76 -9.81
C LEU A 363 -0.81 8.40 -10.00
N LYS A 364 0.51 8.40 -10.16
CA LYS A 364 1.30 7.17 -10.27
C LYS A 364 2.51 7.23 -9.35
N PHE A 365 2.71 6.18 -8.55
CA PHE A 365 3.80 6.11 -7.61
C PHE A 365 4.25 4.66 -7.39
N LEU A 366 5.43 4.51 -6.78
CA LEU A 366 5.98 3.22 -6.36
C LEU A 366 5.86 3.11 -4.85
N GLU A 367 5.42 1.96 -4.35
CA GLU A 367 5.57 1.52 -2.96
C GLU A 367 6.72 0.49 -2.95
N ILE A 368 7.82 0.77 -2.24
CA ILE A 368 9.02 -0.09 -2.23
C ILE A 368 9.32 -0.51 -0.80
N PHE A 369 9.62 -1.81 -0.62
CA PHE A 369 9.79 -2.43 0.68
C PHE A 369 11.11 -3.21 0.74
N ASN A 370 11.82 -3.11 1.87
CA ASN A 370 12.99 -3.93 2.15
C ASN A 370 12.58 -5.32 2.68
N THR A 371 12.04 -6.16 1.79
CA THR A 371 11.54 -7.50 2.06
C THR A 371 11.42 -8.31 0.77
N ASP A 372 11.26 -9.62 0.88
CA ASP A 372 11.06 -10.52 -0.26
C ASP A 372 9.62 -10.56 -0.78
N ARG A 373 8.64 -10.08 0.02
CA ARG A 373 7.20 -10.20 -0.24
C ARG A 373 6.43 -8.90 0.00
N PHE A 374 5.54 -8.55 -0.93
CA PHE A 374 4.56 -7.49 -0.69
C PHE A 374 3.45 -7.99 0.23
N GLN A 375 3.16 -7.24 1.31
CA GLN A 375 2.11 -7.58 2.27
C GLN A 375 1.48 -6.31 2.84
N ASP A 376 0.15 -6.23 2.82
CA ASP A 376 -0.62 -5.17 3.46
C ASP A 376 -1.88 -5.71 4.15
N ILE A 377 -2.40 -4.94 5.09
CA ILE A 377 -3.68 -5.17 5.74
C ILE A 377 -4.62 -4.01 5.40
N SER A 378 -5.72 -4.33 4.71
CA SER A 378 -6.78 -3.38 4.38
C SER A 378 -7.69 -3.17 5.57
N LEU A 379 -7.98 -1.90 5.90
CA LEU A 379 -8.96 -1.56 6.92
C LEU A 379 -10.35 -2.07 6.52
N GLY A 380 -10.76 -1.83 5.26
CA GLY A 380 -12.08 -2.23 4.77
C GLY A 380 -12.29 -3.74 4.88
N GLN A 381 -11.31 -4.52 4.44
CA GLN A 381 -11.35 -5.98 4.53
C GLN A 381 -11.34 -6.47 5.98
N TRP A 382 -10.51 -5.87 6.85
CA TRP A 382 -10.46 -6.24 8.27
C TRP A 382 -11.82 -6.04 8.95
N LEU A 383 -12.46 -4.90 8.74
CA LEU A 383 -13.79 -4.63 9.26
C LEU A 383 -14.83 -5.61 8.68
N ALA A 384 -14.79 -5.89 7.38
CA ALA A 384 -15.71 -6.82 6.71
C ALA A 384 -15.61 -8.28 7.22
N LEU A 385 -14.44 -8.69 7.67
CA LEU A 385 -14.17 -10.03 8.19
C LEU A 385 -14.33 -10.14 9.72
N THR A 386 -14.52 -9.01 10.40
CA THR A 386 -14.78 -8.95 11.84
C THR A 386 -16.29 -9.13 12.09
N PRO A 387 -16.72 -9.82 13.17
CA PRO A 387 -18.14 -9.94 13.50
C PRO A 387 -18.85 -8.58 13.49
N PRO A 388 -19.96 -8.39 12.74
CA PRO A 388 -20.56 -7.06 12.53
C PRO A 388 -20.90 -6.33 13.83
N ALA A 389 -21.47 -7.04 14.80
CA ALA A 389 -21.81 -6.48 16.11
C ALA A 389 -20.59 -5.91 16.84
N LEU A 390 -19.39 -6.48 16.64
CA LEU A 390 -18.16 -5.95 17.22
C LEU A 390 -17.75 -4.65 16.54
N VAL A 391 -17.79 -4.58 15.21
CA VAL A 391 -17.48 -3.34 14.46
C VAL A 391 -18.46 -2.23 14.82
N GLN A 392 -19.76 -2.54 14.88
CA GLN A 392 -20.80 -1.59 15.28
C GLN A 392 -20.62 -1.10 16.71
N ALA A 393 -20.20 -1.96 17.63
CA ALA A 393 -19.89 -1.54 19.00
C ALA A 393 -18.70 -0.57 19.07
N HIS A 394 -17.72 -0.68 18.16
CA HIS A 394 -16.55 0.22 18.13
C HIS A 394 -16.83 1.54 17.41
N LEU A 395 -17.49 1.48 16.25
CA LEU A 395 -17.60 2.59 15.31
C LEU A 395 -19.01 3.18 15.20
N GLN A 396 -20.01 2.53 15.81
CA GLN A 396 -21.42 2.94 15.79
C GLN A 396 -21.98 3.10 14.37
N LEU A 397 -21.53 2.25 13.44
CA LEU A 397 -21.98 2.23 12.06
C LEU A 397 -23.37 1.58 11.94
N SER A 398 -24.19 2.11 11.04
CA SER A 398 -25.50 1.52 10.70
C SER A 398 -25.33 0.20 9.93
N ASP A 399 -26.36 -0.65 9.93
CA ASP A 399 -26.38 -1.87 9.11
C ASP A 399 -26.19 -1.57 7.61
N GLU A 400 -26.71 -0.43 7.15
CA GLU A 400 -26.51 0.06 5.78
C GLU A 400 -25.03 0.32 5.48
N VAL A 401 -24.28 0.99 6.37
CA VAL A 401 -22.85 1.19 6.16
C VAL A 401 -22.11 -0.15 6.23
N MET A 402 -22.49 -1.02 7.16
CA MET A 402 -21.89 -2.36 7.29
C MET A 402 -22.09 -3.21 6.03
N SER A 403 -23.20 -3.07 5.31
CA SER A 403 -23.44 -3.82 4.07
C SER A 403 -22.56 -3.40 2.89
N HIS A 404 -21.92 -2.24 2.97
CA HIS A 404 -20.96 -1.77 1.95
C HIS A 404 -19.53 -2.26 2.18
N LEU A 405 -19.24 -2.91 3.32
CA LEU A 405 -17.91 -3.46 3.59
C LEU A 405 -17.63 -4.68 2.72
N ASN A 406 -16.49 -4.68 2.02
CA ASN A 406 -16.11 -5.75 1.11
C ASN A 406 -15.12 -6.73 1.78
N LYS A 407 -15.44 -8.03 1.76
CA LYS A 407 -14.56 -9.10 2.26
C LYS A 407 -13.36 -9.34 1.33
N THR A 408 -13.47 -8.91 0.07
CA THR A 408 -12.38 -8.89 -0.90
C THR A 408 -11.68 -7.53 -0.83
N LYS A 409 -10.36 -7.55 -0.61
CA LYS A 409 -9.51 -6.36 -0.56
C LYS A 409 -9.68 -5.51 -1.82
N GLN A 410 -9.80 -4.19 -1.65
CA GLN A 410 -9.92 -3.22 -2.74
C GLN A 410 -8.73 -2.27 -2.68
N ILE A 411 -7.62 -2.68 -3.27
CA ILE A 411 -6.32 -1.99 -3.10
C ILE A 411 -6.42 -0.50 -3.50
N VAL A 412 -7.10 -0.22 -4.62
CA VAL A 412 -7.48 1.14 -5.04
C VAL A 412 -9.00 1.21 -5.12
N VAL A 413 -9.58 2.22 -4.47
CA VAL A 413 -11.02 2.50 -4.49
C VAL A 413 -11.30 3.75 -5.31
N GLY A 414 -12.36 3.70 -6.13
CA GLY A 414 -12.79 4.83 -6.93
C GLY A 414 -13.38 5.98 -6.10
N PRO A 415 -13.73 7.10 -6.74
CA PRO A 415 -14.40 8.20 -6.07
C PRO A 415 -15.69 7.73 -5.39
N ALA A 416 -15.99 8.34 -4.24
CA ALA A 416 -17.27 8.09 -3.56
C ALA A 416 -18.44 8.39 -4.53
N PRO A 417 -19.52 7.58 -4.51
CA PRO A 417 -20.73 7.93 -5.24
C PRO A 417 -21.18 9.32 -4.78
N THR A 418 -21.30 10.27 -5.71
CA THR A 418 -21.87 11.57 -5.39
C THR A 418 -23.25 11.34 -4.80
N GLN A 419 -23.48 11.76 -3.55
CA GLN A 419 -24.85 11.93 -3.06
C GLN A 419 -25.53 12.87 -4.05
N ALA A 420 -26.53 12.38 -4.78
CA ALA A 420 -27.38 13.24 -5.58
C ALA A 420 -27.93 14.31 -4.63
N ALA A 421 -27.64 15.57 -4.94
CA ALA A 421 -28.12 16.73 -4.19
C ALA A 421 -29.65 16.80 -4.16
#